data_AF-A0AAE0EQ31-F1
#
_entry.id   AF-A0AAE0EQ31-F1
#
_cell.length_a   1.000
_cell.length_b   1.000
_cell.length_c   1.000
_cell.angle_alpha   90.00
_cell.angle_beta   90.00
_cell.angle_gamma   90.00
#
_symmetry.space_group_name_H-M   'P 1'
#
loop_
_entity.id
_entity.type
_entity.pdbx_description
1 polymer ?
#
loop_
_entity_poly.entity_id
_entity_poly.type
_entity_poly.pdbx_seq_one_letter_code
_entity_poly.pdbx_strand_id
1 'polypeptide(L)'
;MDATHVLRVCGMKEGASYDPLSRLIYKEIAETSATEKRTRTTTIGNKRRHPAAMQSKLQAFIDNKRCSDLVRSVPGDEYIRKLKVCLDQFGLERTASQKMFHKAFLGATLAHVYGTNDFERHRTRILKENDMQDPSFEVLIVTPRRWGKTTSVAIFVAALLMSVADMWVSVFSTGQRASSSLLEQVYKLICYLPDGSSRILRRNQEQIYVKGIDSSDVRRLYSYPSSVQGERSLCPLVYAASVFI
;
A
#
# COMPACT_ATOMS: atom_id res chain seq x y z
N MET A 1 14.27 26.09 5.42
CA MET A 1 12.98 26.75 5.69
C MET A 1 12.42 27.10 4.33
N ASP A 2 11.31 26.59 3.82
CA ASP A 2 10.26 25.73 4.33
C ASP A 2 9.65 25.04 3.10
N ALA A 3 9.25 23.78 3.25
CA ALA A 3 8.70 22.95 2.19
C ALA A 3 7.26 22.64 2.56
N THR A 4 6.30 23.05 1.71
CA THR A 4 4.92 22.62 1.86
C THR A 4 4.24 22.46 0.49
N HIS A 5 4.11 21.19 0.12
CA HIS A 5 3.11 20.51 -0.71
C HIS A 5 2.09 21.33 -1.53
N VAL A 6 2.05 21.06 -2.85
CA VAL A 6 0.94 20.35 -3.55
C VAL A 6 1.52 19.69 -4.81
N LEU A 7 1.55 18.36 -4.88
CA LEU A 7 1.77 17.62 -6.14
C LEU A 7 0.68 16.56 -6.28
N ARG A 8 -0.30 16.86 -7.12
CA ARG A 8 -1.33 15.96 -7.61
C ARG A 8 -0.67 15.00 -8.60
N VAL A 9 -0.82 13.70 -8.38
CA VAL A 9 -0.42 12.67 -9.35
C VAL A 9 -1.40 12.72 -10.52
N CYS A 10 -1.10 13.57 -11.51
CA CYS A 10 -1.26 13.34 -12.95
C CYS A 10 -0.78 14.62 -13.64
N GLY A 11 0.36 14.55 -14.32
CA GLY A 11 0.94 15.67 -15.06
C GLY A 11 1.54 15.18 -16.36
N MET A 12 0.69 14.92 -17.35
CA MET A 12 1.06 15.12 -18.76
C MET A 12 1.03 16.64 -19.03
N LYS A 13 2.07 17.18 -19.68
CA LYS A 13 2.18 18.60 -19.99
C LYS A 13 1.37 18.99 -21.23
N GLU A 14 0.77 20.19 -21.12
CA GLU A 14 0.50 21.23 -22.11
C GLU A 14 0.01 20.81 -23.51
N GLY A 15 -1.27 21.13 -23.80
CA GLY A 15 -1.76 21.25 -25.18
C GLY A 15 -3.06 20.52 -25.53
N ALA A 16 -4.04 20.42 -24.63
CA ALA A 16 -5.35 19.87 -24.97
C ALA A 16 -6.49 20.84 -24.60
N SER A 17 -7.29 21.17 -25.61
CA SER A 17 -8.50 21.99 -25.57
C SER A 17 -9.46 21.51 -24.47
N TYR A 18 -9.87 22.42 -23.60
CA TYR A 18 -10.73 22.15 -22.44
C TYR A 18 -12.17 21.77 -22.85
N ASP A 19 -12.64 20.63 -22.32
CA ASP A 19 -13.99 20.11 -22.42
C ASP A 19 -14.98 20.88 -21.50
N PRO A 20 -16.14 21.36 -21.98
CA PRO A 20 -17.10 22.16 -21.20
C PRO A 20 -17.68 21.47 -19.95
N LEU A 21 -17.65 20.13 -19.87
CA LEU A 21 -18.19 19.38 -18.73
C LEU A 21 -17.38 19.56 -17.45
N SER A 22 -16.09 19.90 -17.58
CA SER A 22 -15.24 20.18 -16.42
C SER A 22 -15.68 21.44 -15.65
N ARG A 23 -16.38 22.40 -16.29
CA ARG A 23 -16.86 23.61 -15.61
C ARG A 23 -18.08 23.40 -14.71
N LEU A 24 -18.91 22.39 -14.98
CA LEU A 24 -20.10 22.11 -14.15
C LEU A 24 -19.72 21.51 -12.79
N ILE A 25 -18.73 20.63 -12.76
CA ILE A 25 -18.29 19.94 -11.55
C ILE A 25 -17.61 20.91 -10.55
N TYR A 26 -16.94 21.96 -11.03
CA TYR A 26 -16.28 22.94 -10.15
C TYR A 26 -17.20 24.01 -9.56
N LYS A 27 -18.43 24.18 -10.07
CA LYS A 27 -19.40 25.13 -9.49
C LYS A 27 -20.18 24.53 -8.31
N GLU A 28 -20.49 23.25 -8.37
CA GLU A 28 -21.31 22.56 -7.37
C GLU A 28 -20.57 22.36 -6.01
N ILE A 29 -19.24 22.29 -6.05
CA ILE A 29 -18.38 22.16 -4.86
C ILE A 29 -18.17 23.52 -4.15
N ALA A 30 -18.32 24.65 -4.85
CA ALA A 30 -18.20 25.98 -4.26
C ALA A 30 -19.48 26.47 -3.57
N GLU A 31 -20.64 25.98 -3.99
CA GLU A 31 -21.93 26.40 -3.42
C GLU A 31 -22.32 25.62 -2.15
N THR A 32 -21.79 24.41 -1.96
CA THR A 32 -22.05 23.58 -0.76
C THR A 32 -21.29 24.06 0.49
N SER A 33 -20.22 24.85 0.34
CA SER A 33 -19.43 25.37 1.46
C SER A 33 -19.91 26.74 1.99
N ALA A 34 -20.90 27.35 1.34
CA ALA A 34 -21.49 28.63 1.77
C ALA A 34 -22.74 28.48 2.67
N THR A 35 -23.34 27.29 2.73
CA THR A 35 -24.66 27.09 3.38
C THR A 35 -24.57 26.64 4.85
N GLU A 36 -23.38 26.30 5.35
CA GLU A 36 -23.20 25.75 6.71
C GLU A 36 -22.93 26.80 7.82
N LYS A 37 -23.01 28.10 7.51
CA LYS A 37 -22.81 29.18 8.49
C LYS A 37 -24.05 30.05 8.69
N ARG A 38 -25.20 29.45 9.00
CA ARG A 38 -26.33 30.23 9.53
C ARG A 38 -27.35 29.41 10.32
N THR A 39 -27.02 29.10 11.58
CA THR A 39 -28.07 28.81 12.57
C THR A 39 -27.63 29.28 13.95
N ARG A 40 -27.96 30.54 14.23
CA ARG A 40 -27.96 31.14 15.57
C ARG A 40 -29.22 30.70 16.32
N THR A 41 -28.99 30.09 17.47
CA THR A 41 -29.65 30.34 18.76
C THR A 41 -31.13 30.74 18.79
N THR A 42 -31.98 29.82 19.25
CA THR A 42 -33.22 30.12 19.98
C THR A 42 -33.25 29.30 21.26
N THR A 43 -33.03 29.97 22.38
CA THR A 43 -33.13 29.40 23.73
C THR A 43 -34.58 29.46 24.17
N ILE A 44 -35.29 28.33 24.16
CA ILE A 44 -36.58 28.18 24.85
C ILE A 44 -36.38 27.19 25.99
N GLY A 45 -36.49 27.72 27.21
CA GLY A 45 -36.36 26.95 28.44
C GLY A 45 -37.47 25.92 28.57
N ASN A 46 -37.08 24.66 28.79
CA ASN A 46 -37.99 23.64 29.28
C ASN A 46 -37.26 22.78 30.32
N LYS A 47 -37.52 23.08 31.60
CA LYS A 47 -37.07 22.28 32.75
C LYS A 47 -37.82 20.95 32.74
N ARG A 48 -37.25 19.94 32.07
CA ARG A 48 -37.61 18.52 32.27
C ARG A 48 -36.43 17.78 32.88
N ARG A 49 -36.65 17.23 34.06
CA ARG A 49 -35.66 16.46 34.83
C ARG A 49 -35.28 15.17 34.07
N HIS A 50 -33.99 15.04 33.78
CA HIS A 50 -33.16 13.86 33.45
C HIS A 50 -33.60 12.85 32.37
N PRO A 51 -32.80 12.73 31.29
CA PRO A 51 -32.03 11.49 31.06
C PRO A 51 -30.53 11.71 30.73
N ALA A 52 -30.01 12.93 30.92
CA ALA A 52 -28.64 13.33 30.54
C ALA A 52 -27.53 12.47 31.19
N ALA A 53 -27.75 11.95 32.39
CA ALA A 53 -26.78 11.13 33.10
C ALA A 53 -26.62 9.72 32.51
N MET A 54 -27.67 9.17 31.90
CA MET A 54 -27.61 7.85 31.23
C MET A 54 -26.99 7.98 29.84
N GLN A 55 -27.31 9.06 29.11
CA GLN A 55 -26.69 9.38 27.82
C GLN A 55 -25.19 9.66 27.97
N SER A 56 -24.77 10.36 29.03
CA SER A 56 -23.36 10.59 29.33
C SER A 56 -22.59 9.31 29.66
N LYS A 57 -23.19 8.36 30.39
CA LYS A 57 -22.57 7.06 30.70
C LYS A 57 -22.46 6.16 29.47
N LEU A 58 -23.49 6.13 28.63
CA LEU A 58 -23.47 5.38 27.37
C LEU A 58 -22.42 5.96 26.42
N GLN A 59 -22.33 7.28 26.30
CA GLN A 59 -21.32 7.95 25.50
C GLN A 59 -19.90 7.66 26.01
N ALA A 60 -19.66 7.79 27.32
CA ALA A 60 -18.38 7.44 27.93
C ALA A 60 -18.03 5.94 27.76
N PHE A 61 -19.01 5.04 27.78
CA PHE A 61 -18.81 3.62 27.51
C PHE A 61 -18.46 3.36 26.03
N ILE A 62 -19.15 4.02 25.10
CA ILE A 62 -18.84 3.96 23.66
C ILE A 62 -17.43 4.50 23.40
N ASP A 63 -17.07 5.62 24.02
CA ASP A 63 -15.76 6.25 23.86
C ASP A 63 -14.64 5.40 24.50
N ASN A 64 -14.87 4.82 25.68
CA ASN A 64 -13.93 3.87 26.29
C ASN A 64 -13.74 2.61 25.44
N LYS A 65 -14.82 2.07 24.85
CA LYS A 65 -14.75 0.88 23.98
C LYS A 65 -14.05 1.21 22.65
N ARG A 66 -14.32 2.37 22.07
CA ARG A 66 -13.59 2.87 20.89
C ARG A 66 -12.12 3.08 21.19
N CYS A 67 -11.79 3.61 22.38
CA CYS A 67 -10.41 3.82 22.78
C CYS A 67 -9.67 2.50 23.04
N SER A 68 -10.34 1.48 23.61
CA SER A 68 -9.72 0.15 23.80
C SER A 68 -9.45 -0.58 22.48
N ASP A 69 -10.36 -0.46 21.51
CA ASP A 69 -10.20 -1.10 20.20
C ASP A 69 -9.14 -0.42 19.32
N LEU A 70 -8.84 0.86 19.57
CA LEU A 70 -7.76 1.60 18.90
C LEU A 70 -6.36 1.26 19.43
N VAL A 71 -6.24 0.67 20.61
CA VAL A 71 -4.94 0.42 21.27
C VAL A 71 -4.47 -1.03 21.13
N ARG A 72 -5.35 -1.94 20.69
CA ARG A 72 -4.98 -3.35 20.54
C ARG A 72 -4.03 -3.53 19.37
N SER A 73 -2.77 -3.86 19.68
CA SER A 73 -1.81 -4.31 18.67
C SER A 73 -2.27 -5.63 18.07
N VAL A 74 -2.21 -5.72 16.74
CA VAL A 74 -2.53 -6.92 15.97
C VAL A 74 -1.25 -7.47 15.31
N PRO A 75 -1.20 -8.77 14.96
CA PRO A 75 0.01 -9.39 14.40
C PRO A 75 0.58 -8.64 13.17
N GLY A 76 -0.29 -8.06 12.34
CA GLY A 76 0.10 -7.28 11.17
C GLY A 76 0.99 -6.06 11.48
N ASP A 77 0.86 -5.44 12.67
CA ASP A 77 1.70 -4.29 13.05
C ASP A 77 3.19 -4.70 13.10
N GLU A 78 3.46 -5.88 13.63
CA GLU A 78 4.81 -6.44 13.74
C GLU A 78 5.38 -6.79 12.36
N TYR A 79 4.54 -7.31 11.46
CA TYR A 79 4.96 -7.61 10.08
C TYR A 79 5.31 -6.34 9.30
N ILE A 80 4.51 -5.28 9.40
CA ILE A 80 4.79 -3.99 8.76
C ILE A 80 6.08 -3.38 9.31
N ARG A 81 6.29 -3.45 10.63
CA ARG A 81 7.52 -2.97 11.26
C ARG A 81 8.75 -3.72 10.75
N LYS A 82 8.70 -5.06 10.71
CA LYS A 82 9.76 -5.89 10.13
C LYS A 82 10.01 -5.56 8.66
N LEU A 83 8.95 -5.39 7.87
CA LEU A 83 9.04 -5.05 6.46
C LEU A 83 9.75 -3.72 6.25
N LYS A 84 9.34 -2.67 6.97
CA LYS A 84 9.97 -1.34 6.89
C LYS A 84 11.46 -1.40 7.21
N VAL A 85 11.84 -2.14 8.24
CA VAL A 85 13.25 -2.34 8.61
C VAL A 85 14.00 -3.14 7.53
N CYS A 86 13.40 -4.24 7.05
CA CYS A 86 14.02 -5.13 6.07
C CYS A 86 14.31 -4.43 4.74
N LEU A 87 13.46 -3.49 4.31
CA LEU A 87 13.66 -2.69 3.09
C LEU A 87 15.00 -1.94 3.07
N ASP A 88 15.60 -1.64 4.22
CA ASP A 88 16.88 -0.93 4.35
C ASP A 88 18.07 -1.85 4.67
N GLN A 89 17.86 -3.17 4.74
CA GLN A 89 18.92 -4.14 5.12
C GLN A 89 19.64 -4.80 3.94
N PHE A 90 19.24 -4.54 2.70
CA PHE A 90 19.79 -5.21 1.51
C PHE A 90 21.14 -4.66 1.02
N GLY A 91 21.80 -3.77 1.78
CA GLY A 91 23.08 -3.19 1.39
C GLY A 91 23.01 -2.27 0.16
N LEU A 92 21.80 -1.90 -0.26
CA LEU A 92 21.54 -1.01 -1.38
C LEU A 92 20.88 0.27 -0.86
N GLU A 93 21.42 1.42 -1.24
CA GLU A 93 20.76 2.70 -0.95
C GLU A 93 19.58 2.91 -1.90
N ARG A 94 18.38 3.01 -1.33
CA ARG A 94 17.15 3.22 -2.10
C ARG A 94 17.03 4.67 -2.55
N THR A 95 16.84 4.90 -3.85
CA THR A 95 16.61 6.25 -4.37
C THR A 95 15.25 6.79 -3.91
N ALA A 96 15.06 8.12 -3.98
CA ALA A 96 13.80 8.77 -3.61
C ALA A 96 12.58 8.18 -4.37
N SER A 97 12.74 7.91 -5.68
CA SER A 97 11.71 7.27 -6.49
C SER A 97 11.39 5.85 -6.02
N GLN A 98 12.40 5.06 -5.64
CA GLN A 98 12.19 3.71 -5.14
C GLN A 98 11.47 3.72 -3.78
N LYS A 99 11.83 4.65 -2.89
CA LYS A 99 11.12 4.86 -1.61
C LYS A 99 9.65 5.22 -1.85
N MET A 100 9.36 6.06 -2.85
CA MET A 100 7.99 6.37 -3.27
C MET A 100 7.24 5.12 -3.76
N PHE A 101 7.87 4.29 -4.61
CA PHE A 101 7.26 3.05 -5.09
C PHE A 101 6.98 2.07 -3.94
N HIS A 102 7.93 1.91 -3.01
CA HIS A 102 7.75 1.05 -1.85
C HIS A 102 6.64 1.54 -0.91
N LYS A 103 6.45 2.86 -0.75
CA LYS A 103 5.32 3.40 0.03
C LYS A 103 3.99 3.06 -0.65
N ALA A 104 3.92 3.17 -1.98
CA ALA A 104 2.72 2.78 -2.73
C ALA A 104 2.46 1.27 -2.63
N PHE A 105 3.48 0.43 -2.85
CA PHE A 105 3.36 -1.02 -2.71
C PHE A 105 2.93 -1.41 -1.30
N LEU A 106 3.49 -0.78 -0.27
CA LEU A 106 3.09 -1.02 1.11
C LEU A 106 1.58 -0.79 1.30
N GLY A 107 1.06 0.33 0.78
CA GLY A 107 -0.36 0.67 0.85
C GLY A 107 -1.26 -0.38 0.21
N ALA A 108 -0.90 -0.81 -1.01
CA ALA A 108 -1.58 -1.89 -1.72
C ALA A 108 -1.63 -3.20 -0.92
N THR A 109 -0.58 -3.48 -0.15
CA THR A 109 -0.45 -4.75 0.59
C THR A 109 -1.03 -4.75 1.99
N LEU A 110 -1.46 -3.61 2.54
CA LEU A 110 -1.87 -3.53 3.95
C LEU A 110 -2.96 -4.56 4.28
N ALA A 111 -4.00 -4.65 3.46
CA ALA A 111 -5.09 -5.60 3.70
C ALA A 111 -4.63 -7.06 3.67
N HIS A 112 -3.64 -7.40 2.85
CA HIS A 112 -3.06 -8.74 2.79
C HIS A 112 -2.16 -9.04 4.00
N VAL A 113 -1.37 -8.06 4.44
CA VAL A 113 -0.44 -8.24 5.58
C VAL A 113 -1.18 -8.34 6.91
N TYR A 114 -2.26 -7.55 7.08
CA TYR A 114 -3.09 -7.60 8.29
C TYR A 114 -4.16 -8.69 8.23
N GLY A 115 -4.55 -9.12 7.03
CA GLY A 115 -5.72 -9.95 6.81
C GLY A 115 -7.01 -9.11 6.82
N THR A 116 -8.01 -9.54 6.03
CA THR A 116 -9.25 -8.79 5.78
C THR A 116 -9.97 -8.35 7.05
N ASN A 117 -10.03 -9.23 8.07
CA ASN A 117 -10.76 -8.97 9.30
C ASN A 117 -10.10 -7.89 10.17
N ASP A 118 -8.79 -8.00 10.42
CA ASP A 118 -8.08 -7.05 11.28
C ASP A 118 -7.86 -5.73 10.56
N PHE A 119 -7.64 -5.76 9.24
CA PHE A 119 -7.54 -4.56 8.43
C PHE A 119 -8.83 -3.74 8.50
N GLU A 120 -10.00 -4.32 8.23
CA GLU A 120 -11.26 -3.56 8.25
C GLU A 120 -11.62 -3.05 9.65
N ARG A 121 -11.35 -3.83 10.70
CA ARG A 121 -11.60 -3.42 12.10
C ARG A 121 -10.75 -2.23 12.53
N HIS A 122 -9.49 -2.19 12.10
CA HIS A 122 -8.51 -1.17 12.53
C HIS A 122 -8.08 -0.23 11.39
N ARG A 123 -8.86 -0.17 10.30
CA ARG A 123 -8.50 0.50 9.05
C ARG A 123 -8.03 1.94 9.24
N THR A 124 -8.82 2.75 9.96
CA THR A 124 -8.49 4.17 10.20
C THR A 124 -7.16 4.34 10.94
N ARG A 125 -6.86 3.46 11.90
CA ARG A 125 -5.59 3.47 12.64
C ARG A 125 -4.44 3.08 11.72
N ILE A 126 -4.57 1.95 11.04
CA ILE A 126 -3.54 1.38 10.17
C ILE A 126 -3.17 2.37 9.06
N LEU A 127 -4.15 3.01 8.43
CA LEU A 127 -3.91 4.01 7.38
C LEU A 127 -3.18 5.23 7.95
N LYS A 128 -3.63 5.74 9.10
CA LYS A 128 -3.00 6.90 9.75
C LYS A 128 -1.53 6.64 10.13
N GLU A 129 -1.23 5.46 10.69
CA GLU A 129 0.14 5.07 11.07
C GLU A 129 1.08 4.84 9.87
N ASN A 130 0.52 4.63 8.68
CA ASN A 130 1.26 4.44 7.43
C ASN A 130 1.22 5.67 6.51
N ASP A 131 0.77 6.82 7.03
CA ASP A 131 0.62 8.09 6.29
C ASP A 131 -0.21 7.94 5.01
N MET A 132 -1.36 7.27 5.13
CA MET A 132 -2.34 7.03 4.06
C MET A 132 -3.72 7.56 4.49
N GLN A 133 -4.46 8.12 3.53
CA GLN A 133 -5.80 8.64 3.78
C GLN A 133 -6.87 7.59 3.47
N ASP A 134 -6.71 6.91 2.34
CA ASP A 134 -7.63 5.90 1.83
C ASP A 134 -6.88 4.58 1.58
N PRO A 135 -7.54 3.42 1.68
CA PRO A 135 -6.91 2.18 1.26
C PRO A 135 -6.73 2.19 -0.26
N SER A 136 -5.54 1.76 -0.68
CA SER A 136 -5.28 1.38 -2.06
C SER A 136 -5.16 -0.14 -2.06
N PHE A 137 -5.76 -0.83 -3.03
CA PHE A 137 -5.54 -2.26 -3.24
C PHE A 137 -4.70 -2.52 -4.49
N GLU A 138 -4.62 -1.52 -5.37
CA GLU A 138 -3.88 -1.59 -6.62
C GLU A 138 -2.96 -0.39 -6.75
N VAL A 139 -1.84 -0.59 -7.45
CA VAL A 139 -0.86 0.46 -7.72
C VAL A 139 -0.41 0.34 -9.17
N LEU A 140 -0.60 1.40 -9.94
CA LEU A 140 -0.09 1.52 -11.30
C LEU A 140 1.08 2.51 -11.33
N ILE A 141 2.26 2.06 -11.77
CA ILE A 141 3.45 2.89 -11.88
C ILE A 141 3.88 2.99 -13.34
N VAL A 142 3.71 4.18 -13.93
CA VAL A 142 4.18 4.50 -15.28
C VAL A 142 5.42 5.38 -15.18
N THR A 143 6.56 4.86 -15.63
CA THR A 143 7.84 5.58 -15.57
C THR A 143 8.73 5.26 -16.78
N PRO A 144 9.69 6.13 -17.13
CA PRO A 144 10.64 5.90 -18.22
C PRO A 144 11.48 4.62 -18.06
N ARG A 145 12.19 4.24 -19.13
CA ARG A 145 13.14 3.13 -19.11
C ARG A 145 14.25 3.43 -18.10
N ARG A 146 14.71 2.40 -17.36
CA ARG A 146 15.81 2.47 -16.37
C ARG A 146 15.53 3.31 -15.11
N TRP A 147 14.26 3.65 -14.83
CA TRP A 147 13.87 4.35 -13.60
C TRP A 147 13.89 3.50 -12.32
N GLY A 148 14.57 2.34 -12.32
CA GLY A 148 14.71 1.49 -11.13
C GLY A 148 13.46 0.67 -10.73
N LYS A 149 12.44 0.55 -11.59
CA LYS A 149 11.21 -0.23 -11.32
C LYS A 149 11.49 -1.67 -10.90
N THR A 150 12.20 -2.43 -11.74
CA THR A 150 12.50 -3.85 -11.52
C THR A 150 13.22 -4.08 -10.19
N THR A 151 14.20 -3.22 -9.88
CA THR A 151 14.93 -3.28 -8.60
C THR A 151 14.03 -2.97 -7.42
N SER A 152 13.11 -2.02 -7.55
CA SER A 152 12.15 -1.69 -6.48
C SER A 152 11.21 -2.86 -6.20
N VAL A 153 10.68 -3.48 -7.26
CA VAL A 153 9.84 -4.68 -7.12
C VAL A 153 10.64 -5.79 -6.44
N ALA A 154 11.88 -6.04 -6.88
CA ALA A 154 12.71 -7.09 -6.28
C ALA A 154 12.99 -6.85 -4.79
N ILE A 155 13.35 -5.62 -4.40
CA ILE A 155 13.60 -5.24 -3.00
C ILE A 155 12.34 -5.41 -2.17
N PHE A 156 11.20 -4.93 -2.67
CA PHE A 156 9.94 -5.01 -1.93
C PHE A 156 9.48 -6.46 -1.75
N VAL A 157 9.51 -7.27 -2.82
CA VAL A 157 9.13 -8.69 -2.76
C VAL A 157 10.05 -9.46 -1.83
N ALA A 158 11.37 -9.23 -1.87
CA ALA A 158 12.31 -9.83 -0.94
C ALA A 158 11.98 -9.45 0.52
N ALA A 159 11.73 -8.17 0.80
CA ALA A 159 11.36 -7.69 2.13
C ALA A 159 10.05 -8.32 2.63
N LEU A 160 9.05 -8.41 1.75
CA LEU A 160 7.75 -8.98 2.05
C LEU A 160 7.87 -10.47 2.42
N LEU A 161 8.58 -11.24 1.60
CA LEU A 161 8.85 -12.67 1.87
C LEU A 161 9.68 -12.88 3.13
N MET A 162 10.52 -11.94 3.55
CA MET A 162 11.32 -12.08 4.76
C MET A 162 10.58 -11.63 6.02
N SER A 163 9.53 -10.82 5.88
CA SER A 163 8.86 -10.17 7.02
C SER A 163 7.49 -10.74 7.35
N VAL A 164 6.71 -11.16 6.35
CA VAL A 164 5.31 -11.55 6.52
C VAL A 164 5.16 -13.07 6.45
N ALA A 165 4.51 -13.65 7.46
CA ALA A 165 4.28 -15.09 7.54
C ALA A 165 3.24 -15.57 6.51
N ASP A 166 3.38 -16.81 6.04
CA ASP A 166 2.45 -17.51 5.14
C ASP A 166 2.10 -16.74 3.84
N MET A 167 2.96 -15.79 3.45
CA MET A 167 2.76 -14.95 2.28
C MET A 167 3.12 -15.70 1.00
N TRP A 168 2.30 -15.54 -0.03
CA TRP A 168 2.60 -15.96 -1.39
C TRP A 168 2.50 -14.76 -2.33
N VAL A 169 3.42 -14.67 -3.28
CA VAL A 169 3.52 -13.54 -4.21
C VAL A 169 3.66 -14.08 -5.61
N SER A 170 2.92 -13.50 -6.56
CA SER A 170 3.02 -13.86 -7.97
C SER A 170 3.46 -12.65 -8.79
N VAL A 171 4.58 -12.76 -9.49
CA VAL A 171 5.08 -11.70 -10.35
C VAL A 171 4.96 -12.09 -11.81
N PHE A 172 4.37 -11.17 -12.59
CA PHE A 172 4.18 -11.32 -14.02
C PHE A 172 5.08 -10.32 -14.74
N SER A 173 5.79 -10.78 -15.76
CA SER A 173 6.66 -9.91 -16.56
C SER A 173 6.77 -10.39 -18.01
N THR A 174 7.14 -9.48 -18.91
CA THR A 174 7.18 -9.77 -20.35
C THR A 174 8.31 -10.73 -20.71
N GLY A 175 7.96 -11.95 -21.11
CA GLY A 175 8.89 -12.96 -21.58
C GLY A 175 9.75 -13.62 -20.51
N GLN A 176 10.22 -14.85 -20.80
CA GLN A 176 10.92 -15.71 -19.84
C GLN A 176 12.22 -15.11 -19.29
N ARG A 177 12.99 -14.39 -20.11
CA ARG A 177 14.27 -13.83 -19.67
C ARG A 177 14.08 -12.75 -18.60
N ALA A 178 13.01 -11.94 -18.70
CA ALA A 178 12.73 -10.90 -17.72
C ALA A 178 12.22 -11.51 -16.40
N SER A 179 11.32 -12.49 -16.47
CA SER A 179 10.76 -13.17 -15.30
C SER A 179 11.83 -13.91 -14.50
N SER A 180 12.70 -14.67 -15.17
CA SER A 180 13.81 -15.37 -14.52
C SER A 180 14.85 -14.40 -13.95
N SER A 181 15.14 -13.29 -14.64
CA SER A 181 16.08 -12.27 -14.14
C SER A 181 15.57 -11.57 -12.88
N LEU A 182 14.26 -11.31 -12.78
CA LEU A 182 13.67 -10.73 -11.56
C LEU A 182 13.73 -11.72 -10.39
N LEU A 183 13.39 -12.98 -10.65
CA LEU A 183 13.44 -14.04 -9.64
C LEU A 183 14.88 -14.22 -9.09
N GLU A 184 15.88 -14.20 -9.97
CA GLU A 184 17.30 -14.20 -9.59
C GLU A 184 17.66 -12.97 -8.74
N GLN A 185 17.14 -11.80 -9.08
CA GLN A 185 17.39 -10.59 -8.30
C GLN A 185 16.81 -10.69 -6.88
N VAL A 186 15.58 -11.20 -6.74
CA VAL A 186 14.97 -11.45 -5.42
C VAL A 186 15.78 -12.47 -4.63
N TYR A 187 16.19 -13.57 -5.25
CA TYR A 187 17.04 -14.58 -4.60
C TYR A 187 18.33 -13.98 -4.05
N LYS A 188 19.06 -13.20 -4.85
CA LYS A 188 20.31 -12.55 -4.44
C LYS A 188 20.10 -11.59 -3.27
N LEU A 189 19.00 -10.84 -3.28
CA LEU A 189 18.64 -9.95 -2.18
C LEU A 189 18.33 -10.73 -0.90
N ILE A 190 17.62 -11.85 -0.97
CA ILE A 190 17.38 -12.70 0.20
C ILE A 190 18.70 -13.25 0.73
N CYS A 191 19.55 -13.81 -0.13
CA CYS A 191 20.85 -14.36 0.26
C CYS A 191 21.82 -13.33 0.86
N TYR A 192 21.60 -12.04 0.61
CA TYR A 192 22.38 -10.96 1.21
C TYR A 192 22.09 -10.78 2.70
N LEU A 193 20.86 -11.09 3.15
CA LEU A 193 20.47 -10.95 4.55
C LEU A 193 21.15 -12.01 5.44
N PRO A 194 21.38 -11.70 6.73
CA PRO A 194 21.81 -12.71 7.69
C PRO A 194 20.77 -13.84 7.74
N ASP A 195 21.23 -15.08 7.66
CA ASP A 195 20.41 -16.29 7.58
C ASP A 195 19.48 -16.38 6.36
N GLY A 196 19.60 -15.48 5.37
CA GLY A 196 18.73 -15.50 4.19
C GLY A 196 18.91 -16.76 3.34
N SER A 197 20.17 -17.17 3.13
CA SER A 197 20.50 -18.38 2.36
C SER A 197 20.01 -19.67 3.02
N SER A 198 20.07 -19.77 4.36
CA SER A 198 19.60 -20.95 5.09
C SER A 198 18.08 -21.06 5.13
N ARG A 199 17.37 -19.96 4.85
CA ARG A 199 15.90 -19.96 4.73
C ARG A 199 15.40 -20.39 3.35
N ILE A 200 16.25 -20.51 2.34
CA ILE A 200 15.79 -20.98 1.03
C ILE A 200 15.57 -22.49 1.08
N LEU A 201 14.31 -22.92 0.99
CA LEU A 201 13.93 -24.34 1.01
C LEU A 201 14.05 -24.97 -0.38
N ARG A 202 13.59 -24.25 -1.40
CA ARG A 202 13.58 -24.72 -2.78
C ARG A 202 13.65 -23.54 -3.73
N ARG A 203 14.35 -23.76 -4.85
CA ARG A 203 14.47 -22.78 -5.93
C ARG A 203 14.48 -23.48 -7.28
N ASN A 204 13.77 -22.91 -8.25
CA ASN A 204 13.93 -23.23 -9.67
C ASN A 204 13.87 -21.93 -10.51
N GLN A 205 13.61 -22.05 -11.81
CA GLN A 205 13.54 -20.89 -12.73
C GLN A 205 12.24 -20.06 -12.62
N GLU A 206 11.22 -20.58 -11.94
CA GLU A 206 9.87 -19.99 -11.88
C GLU A 206 9.38 -19.74 -10.45
N GLN A 207 10.01 -20.34 -9.44
CA GLN A 207 9.57 -20.25 -8.06
C GLN A 207 10.71 -20.32 -7.05
N ILE A 208 10.50 -19.65 -5.92
CA ILE A 208 11.34 -19.69 -4.72
C ILE A 208 10.44 -19.97 -3.51
N TYR A 209 10.89 -20.87 -2.64
CA TYR A 209 10.28 -21.17 -1.35
C TYR A 209 11.21 -20.70 -0.24
N VAL A 210 10.68 -19.89 0.65
CA VAL A 210 11.41 -19.29 1.78
C VAL A 210 10.79 -19.79 3.07
N LYS A 211 11.62 -20.31 3.97
CA LYS A 211 11.24 -20.70 5.33
C LYS A 211 11.06 -19.45 6.18
N GLY A 212 9.93 -19.41 6.89
CA GLY A 212 9.68 -18.44 7.92
C GLY A 212 10.45 -18.70 9.22
N ILE A 213 9.98 -18.07 10.29
CA ILE A 213 10.55 -18.29 11.63
C ILE A 213 10.15 -19.67 12.13
N ASP A 214 8.88 -20.01 11.97
CA ASP A 214 8.33 -21.29 12.37
C ASP A 214 8.58 -22.36 11.30
N SER A 215 8.65 -23.62 11.71
CA SER A 215 8.84 -24.74 10.78
C SER A 215 7.66 -24.94 9.83
N SER A 216 6.46 -24.47 10.19
CA SER A 216 5.25 -24.52 9.38
C SER A 216 5.10 -23.34 8.41
N ASP A 217 5.78 -22.22 8.64
CA ASP A 217 5.68 -21.00 7.83
C ASP A 217 6.50 -21.17 6.55
N VAL A 218 5.80 -21.34 5.42
CA VAL A 218 6.40 -21.53 4.10
C VAL A 218 5.88 -20.48 3.13
N ARG A 219 6.76 -19.54 2.79
CA ARG A 219 6.48 -18.38 1.96
C ARG A 219 6.92 -18.63 0.54
N ARG A 220 6.16 -18.13 -0.43
CA ARG A 220 6.28 -18.57 -1.82
C ARG A 220 6.35 -17.38 -2.76
N LEU A 221 7.27 -17.44 -3.70
CA LEU A 221 7.34 -16.51 -4.82
C LEU A 221 7.20 -17.30 -6.10
N TYR A 222 6.26 -16.90 -6.94
CA TYR A 222 6.10 -17.39 -8.30
C TYR A 222 6.42 -16.27 -9.28
N SER A 223 7.08 -16.62 -10.38
CA SER A 223 7.45 -15.72 -11.46
C SER A 223 7.01 -16.33 -12.78
N TYR A 224 6.06 -15.67 -13.43
CA TYR A 224 5.44 -16.15 -14.66
C TYR A 224 5.82 -15.27 -15.85
N PRO A 225 6.20 -15.86 -17.00
CA PRO A 225 6.28 -15.12 -18.23
C PRO A 225 4.86 -14.75 -18.71
N SER A 226 4.67 -13.49 -19.06
CA SER A 226 3.48 -13.02 -19.79
C SER A 226 3.84 -12.84 -21.25
N SER A 227 2.99 -13.37 -22.14
CA SER A 227 3.04 -13.05 -23.57
C SER A 227 2.32 -11.73 -23.79
N VAL A 228 2.98 -10.80 -24.48
CA VAL A 228 2.30 -9.61 -24.99
C VAL A 228 1.59 -10.05 -26.27
N GLN A 229 0.30 -10.40 -26.17
CA GLN A 229 -0.54 -10.51 -27.36
C GLN A 229 -0.81 -9.07 -27.84
N GLY A 230 0.08 -8.56 -28.69
CA GLY A 230 -0.06 -7.23 -29.25
C GLY A 230 -1.13 -7.21 -30.32
N GLU A 231 -2.24 -6.51 -30.07
CA GLU A 231 -3.02 -5.93 -31.16
C GLU A 231 -2.14 -4.84 -31.81
N ARG A 232 -1.95 -4.93 -33.13
CA ARG A 232 -0.84 -4.30 -33.89
C ARG A 232 -0.88 -2.76 -34.00
N SER A 233 -1.63 -2.06 -33.17
CA SER A 233 -1.74 -0.59 -33.24
C SER A 233 -1.52 0.00 -31.86
N LEU A 234 -0.48 0.85 -31.74
CA LEU A 234 -0.10 1.71 -30.60
C LEU A 234 1.08 1.19 -29.78
N CYS A 235 2.29 1.54 -30.25
CA CYS A 235 3.45 1.76 -29.38
C CYS A 235 3.28 3.13 -28.68
N PRO A 236 3.69 3.30 -27.40
CA PRO A 236 5.02 2.95 -26.93
C PRO A 236 5.04 1.88 -25.84
N LEU A 237 6.16 1.16 -25.75
CA LEU A 237 6.45 0.14 -24.74
C LEU A 237 6.13 0.62 -23.31
N VAL A 238 4.97 0.23 -22.80
CA VAL A 238 4.64 0.26 -21.37
C VAL A 238 5.10 -1.07 -20.77
N TYR A 239 6.23 -1.06 -20.06
CA TYR A 239 6.56 -2.17 -19.15
C TYR A 239 5.70 -2.02 -17.90
N ALA A 240 4.50 -2.60 -17.92
CA ALA A 240 3.73 -2.85 -16.71
C ALA A 240 4.36 -4.06 -16.00
N ALA A 241 5.03 -3.82 -14.88
CA ALA A 241 5.28 -4.88 -13.91
C ALA A 241 4.06 -4.89 -13.00
N SER A 242 3.08 -5.74 -13.32
CA SER A 242 1.95 -5.97 -12.43
C SER A 242 2.41 -6.93 -11.34
N VAL A 243 2.50 -6.42 -10.12
CA VAL A 243 2.70 -7.24 -8.93
C VAL A 243 1.29 -7.55 -8.41
N PHE A 244 0.82 -8.76 -8.66
CA PHE A 244 -0.42 -9.26 -8.06
C PHE A 244 -0.02 -9.97 -6.75
N ILE A 245 -0.62 -9.52 -5.64
CA ILE A 245 -0.39 -10.05 -4.28
C ILE A 245 -1.67 -10.72 -3.82
#